data_AF-A0A315DII0-F1
#
_entry.id   AF-A0A315DII0-F1
#
_cell.length_a   1.000
_cell.length_b   1.000
_cell.length_c   1.000
_cell.angle_alpha   90.00
_cell.angle_beta   90.00
_cell.angle_gamma   90.00
#
_symmetry.space_group_name_H-M   'P 1'
#
loop_
_entity.id
_entity.type
_entity.pdbx_description
1 polymer ?
#
loop_
_entity_poly.entity_id
_entity_poly.type
_entity_poly.pdbx_seq_one_letter_code
_entity_poly.pdbx_strand_id
1 'polypeptide(L)'
;MADLDIPELKRDQLGKGVRGKHLKHFAQGSNVVVLQPEILKAFPTSEAVNKALASMLAFAHETQVLSVRTKTTTRKRLAAS
;
A
#
# COMPACT_ATOMS: atom_id res chain seq x y z
N MET A 1 -20.92 13.55 -13.69
CA MET A 1 -20.10 12.39 -14.07
C MET A 1 -19.03 12.95 -14.97
N ALA A 2 -17.79 13.03 -14.49
CA ALA A 2 -16.69 13.49 -15.33
C ALA A 2 -16.48 12.43 -16.42
N ASP A 3 -16.55 12.85 -17.68
CA ASP A 3 -16.11 12.07 -18.82
C ASP A 3 -14.67 11.65 -18.57
N LEU A 4 -14.47 10.38 -18.18
CA LEU A 4 -13.14 9.81 -18.09
C LEU A 4 -12.66 9.70 -19.53
N ASP A 5 -11.70 10.55 -19.89
CA ASP A 5 -11.04 10.61 -21.19
C ASP A 5 -10.14 9.38 -21.37
N ILE A 6 -10.77 8.19 -21.39
CA ILE A 6 -10.11 6.90 -21.53
C ILE A 6 -9.76 6.77 -23.01
N PRO A 7 -8.47 6.78 -23.38
CA PRO A 7 -8.09 6.72 -24.79
C PRO A 7 -8.53 5.39 -25.40
N GLU A 8 -9.30 5.46 -26.49
CA GLU A 8 -9.64 4.29 -27.28
C GLU A 8 -8.40 3.79 -28.04
N LEU A 9 -7.91 2.59 -27.67
CA LEU A 9 -6.77 1.97 -28.32
C LEU A 9 -7.20 1.26 -29.60
N LYS A 10 -6.58 1.65 -30.71
CA LYS A 10 -6.78 0.99 -32.00
C LYS A 10 -5.96 -0.31 -32.10
N ARG A 11 -6.41 -1.25 -32.94
CA ARG A 11 -5.84 -2.60 -33.06
C ARG A 11 -4.35 -2.60 -33.40
N ASP A 12 -3.92 -1.66 -34.23
CA ASP A 12 -2.53 -1.41 -34.64
C ASP A 12 -1.62 -0.98 -33.48
N GLN A 13 -2.18 -0.36 -32.43
CA GLN A 13 -1.45 0.09 -31.24
C GLN A 13 -1.22 -1.04 -30.22
N LEU A 14 -1.99 -2.13 -30.28
CA LEU A 14 -1.95 -3.23 -29.30
C LEU A 14 -0.75 -4.18 -29.49
N GLY A 15 -0.07 -4.12 -30.65
CA GLY A 15 1.05 -4.99 -30.98
C GLY A 15 0.68 -6.48 -31.10
N LYS A 16 1.69 -7.36 -31.13
CA LYS A 16 1.47 -8.82 -31.19
C LYS A 16 1.10 -9.37 -29.81
N GLY A 17 0.01 -10.12 -29.72
CA GLY A 17 -0.42 -10.76 -28.48
C GLY A 17 0.53 -11.91 -28.07
N VAL A 18 1.02 -11.86 -26.83
CA VAL A 18 1.88 -12.92 -26.26
C VAL A 18 1.07 -13.70 -25.22
N ARG A 19 0.95 -15.02 -25.41
CA ARG A 19 0.21 -15.90 -24.49
C ARG A 19 0.87 -15.88 -23.11
N GLY A 20 0.10 -15.60 -22.06
CA GLY A 20 0.59 -15.59 -20.69
C GLY A 20 1.42 -14.37 -20.29
N LYS A 21 1.46 -13.29 -21.08
CA LYS A 21 2.24 -12.05 -20.79
C LYS A 21 2.07 -11.53 -19.35
N HIS A 22 0.86 -11.61 -18.80
CA HIS A 22 0.52 -11.13 -17.47
C HIS A 22 0.18 -12.25 -16.46
N LEU A 23 0.41 -13.52 -16.82
CA LEU A 23 0.01 -14.68 -16.00
C LEU A 23 0.62 -14.65 -14.60
N LYS A 24 1.90 -14.28 -14.48
CA LYS A 24 2.60 -14.21 -13.18
C LYS A 24 1.97 -13.17 -12.26
N HIS A 25 1.69 -11.97 -12.78
CA HIS A 25 1.07 -10.90 -12.01
C HIS A 25 -0.37 -11.25 -11.62
N PHE A 26 -1.13 -11.87 -12.54
CA PHE A 26 -2.47 -12.35 -12.25
C PHE A 26 -2.48 -13.41 -11.14
N ALA A 27 -1.54 -14.36 -11.19
CA ALA A 27 -1.42 -15.41 -10.18
C ALA A 27 -0.99 -14.90 -8.79
N GLN A 28 -0.34 -13.73 -8.73
CA GLN A 28 0.03 -13.06 -7.48
C GLN A 28 -1.16 -12.37 -6.80
N GLY A 29 -2.32 -12.30 -7.45
CA GLY A 29 -3.54 -11.68 -6.93
C GLY A 29 -3.93 -10.41 -7.69
N SER A 30 -5.02 -9.77 -7.26
CA SER A 30 -5.51 -8.54 -7.87
C SER A 30 -4.64 -7.35 -7.47
N ASN A 31 -4.16 -6.58 -8.46
CA ASN A 31 -3.52 -5.27 -8.23
C ASN A 31 -4.54 -4.17 -7.88
N VAL A 32 -5.84 -4.48 -7.94
CA VAL A 32 -6.94 -3.55 -7.65
C VAL A 32 -7.62 -3.99 -6.36
N VAL A 33 -7.70 -3.05 -5.41
CA VAL A 33 -8.40 -3.23 -4.14
C VAL A 33 -9.58 -2.26 -4.12
N VAL A 34 -10.78 -2.79 -3.90
CA VAL A 34 -12.00 -1.98 -3.77
C VAL A 34 -12.15 -1.56 -2.31
N LEU A 35 -12.19 -0.25 -2.09
CA LEU A 35 -12.44 0.31 -0.75
C LEU A 35 -13.92 0.24 -0.41
N GLN A 36 -14.21 0.09 0.87
CA GLN A 36 -15.59 0.25 1.36
C GLN A 36 -16.08 1.68 1.06
N PRO A 37 -17.37 1.89 0.77
CA PRO A 37 -17.91 3.20 0.40
C PRO A 37 -17.63 4.29 1.44
N GLU A 38 -17.62 3.94 2.72
CA GLU A 38 -17.35 4.87 3.82
C GLU A 38 -15.89 5.34 3.81
N ILE A 39 -14.96 4.42 3.56
CA ILE A 39 -13.53 4.72 3.45
C ILE A 39 -13.25 5.56 2.21
N LEU A 40 -13.91 5.26 1.09
CA LEU A 40 -13.78 6.05 -0.14
C LEU A 40 -14.26 7.50 0.03
N LYS A 41 -15.31 7.73 0.83
CA LYS A 41 -15.77 9.09 1.17
C LYS A 41 -14.72 9.86 1.99
N ALA A 42 -14.04 9.18 2.91
CA ALA A 42 -12.99 9.78 3.71
C ALA A 42 -11.67 9.99 2.94
N PHE A 43 -11.37 9.09 1.99
CA PHE A 43 -10.17 9.11 1.16
C PHE A 43 -10.55 9.01 -0.33
N PRO A 44 -10.85 10.13 -0.99
CA PRO A 44 -11.33 10.13 -2.37
C PRO A 44 -10.27 9.72 -3.40
N THR A 45 -8.98 9.77 -3.04
CA THR A 45 -7.87 9.50 -3.97
C THR A 45 -6.95 8.40 -3.43
N SER A 46 -6.33 7.66 -4.36
CA SER A 46 -5.33 6.63 -4.03
C SER A 46 -4.11 7.22 -3.31
N GLU A 47 -3.70 8.45 -3.65
CA GLU A 47 -2.62 9.17 -2.97
C GLU A 47 -2.94 9.42 -1.49
N ALA A 48 -4.18 9.85 -1.18
CA ALA A 48 -4.59 10.10 0.20
C ALA A 48 -4.57 8.83 1.05
N VAL A 49 -5.04 7.70 0.49
CA VAL A 49 -4.98 6.38 1.16
C VAL A 49 -3.53 5.97 1.41
N ASN A 50 -2.68 6.01 0.38
CA ASN A 50 -1.30 5.56 0.48
C ASN A 50 -0.50 6.41 1.49
N LYS A 51 -0.75 7.72 1.51
CA LYS A 51 -0.14 8.63 2.50
C LYS A 51 -0.55 8.27 3.91
N ALA A 52 -1.84 8.02 4.16
CA ALA A 52 -2.33 7.60 5.48
C ALA A 52 -1.70 6.28 5.95
N LEU A 53 -1.64 5.29 5.06
CA LEU A 53 -1.01 4.00 5.36
C LEU A 53 0.50 4.14 5.63
N ALA A 54 1.20 4.96 4.86
CA ALA A 54 2.62 5.24 5.08
C ALA A 54 2.86 5.92 6.44
N SER A 55 2.03 6.90 6.82
CA SER A 55 2.11 7.54 8.14
C SER A 55 1.84 6.55 9.27
N MET A 56 0.88 5.64 9.11
CA MET A 56 0.58 4.60 10.10
C MET A 56 1.76 3.62 10.26
N LEU A 57 2.42 3.24 9.16
CA LEU A 57 3.62 2.40 9.20
C LEU A 57 4.77 3.10 9.92
N ALA A 58 5.00 4.39 9.65
CA ALA A 58 6.03 5.17 10.34
C ALA A 58 5.77 5.22 11.85
N PHE A 59 4.54 5.51 12.24
CA PHE A 59 4.12 5.52 13.65
C PHE A 59 4.33 4.16 14.32
N ALA A 60 3.91 3.06 13.67
CA ALA A 60 4.10 1.71 14.20
C ALA A 60 5.60 1.39 14.41
N HIS A 61 6.45 1.78 13.47
CA HIS A 61 7.89 1.58 13.57
C HIS A 61 8.50 2.38 14.74
N GLU A 62 8.12 3.65 14.91
CA GLU A 62 8.58 4.49 16.03
C GLU A 62 8.21 3.88 17.39
N THR A 63 6.96 3.44 17.55
CA THR A 63 6.50 2.80 18.80
C THR A 63 7.25 1.50 19.08
N GLN A 64 7.54 0.69 18.06
CA GLN A 64 8.31 -0.53 18.20
C GLN A 64 9.74 -0.22 18.69
N VAL A 65 10.44 0.75 18.09
CA VAL A 65 11.79 1.17 18.49
C VAL A 65 11.81 1.65 19.94
N LEU A 66 10.85 2.48 20.34
CA LEU A 66 10.73 2.96 21.72
C LEU A 66 10.51 1.82 22.72
N SER A 67 9.67 0.84 22.36
CA SER A 67 9.41 -0.33 23.22
C SER A 67 10.66 -1.19 23.40
N VAL A 68 11.45 -1.39 22.34
CA VAL A 68 12.69 -2.17 22.37
C VAL A 68 13.75 -1.45 23.22
N ARG A 69 13.91 -0.14 23.04
CA ARG A 69 14.85 0.67 23.82
C ARG A 69 14.55 0.63 25.31
N THR A 70 13.27 0.73 25.69
CA THR A 70 12.83 0.68 27.08
C THR A 70 13.10 -0.67 27.75
N LYS A 71 12.97 -1.79 27.01
CA LYS A 71 13.29 -3.14 27.50
C LYS A 71 14.80 -3.36 27.74
N THR A 72 15.65 -2.63 27.03
CA THR A 72 17.12 -2.73 27.17
C THR A 72 17.63 -1.91 28.35
N THR A 73 17.07 -0.72 28.59
CA THR A 73 17.46 0.14 29.72
C THR A 73 17.01 -0.42 31.08
N THR A 74 15.85 -1.07 31.15
CA THR A 74 15.38 -1.78 32.36
C THR A 74 16.29 -2.97 32.70
N ARG A 75 16.68 -3.79 31.72
CA ARG A 75 17.64 -4.89 31.94
C ARG A 75 19.01 -4.41 32.45
N LYS A 76 19.53 -3.31 31.90
CA LYS A 76 20.82 -2.75 32.35
C LYS A 76 20.77 -2.25 33.80
N ARG A 77 19.63 -1.69 34.25
CA ARG A 77 19.47 -1.23 35.64
C ARG A 77 19.33 -2.40 36.62
N LEU A 78 18.63 -3.46 36.25
CA LEU A 78 18.48 -4.66 37.08
C LEU A 78 19.78 -5.47 37.22
N ALA A 79 20.70 -5.38 36.25
CA ALA A 79 22.01 -6.01 36.32
C ALA A 79 23.05 -5.18 37.09
N ALA A 80 22.74 -3.93 37.45
CA ALA A 80 23.63 -3.00 38.14
C ALA A 80 23.23 -2.79 39.62
N SER A 81 22.28 -3.59 40.12
CA SER A 81 21.76 -3.63 41.49
C SER A 81 21.92 -5.03 42.04
#